data_AF-A0A951QI70-F1
#
_entry.id   AF-A0A951QI70-F1
#
_cell.length_a   1.000
_cell.length_b   1.000
_cell.length_c   1.000
_cell.angle_alpha   90.00
_cell.angle_beta   90.00
_cell.angle_gamma   90.00
#
_symmetry.space_group_name_H-M   'P 1'
#
loop_
_entity.id
_entity.type
_entity.pdbx_description
1 polymer ?
#
loop_
_entity_poly.entity_id
_entity_poly.type
_entity_poly.pdbx_seq_one_letter_code
_entity_poly.pdbx_strand_id
1 'polypeptide(L)' 'MASVVGFLKGKSAIAIARQFSGKQRNFNGENFWARGYAVSTVGFELEAVRRYIREQEIADKGGQF' A
#
# COMPACT_ATOMS: atom_id res chain seq x y z
N MET A 1 -2.19 -1.12 -15.73
CA MET A 1 -2.15 -0.12 -14.64
C MET A 1 -1.75 -0.71 -13.29
N ALA A 2 -2.31 -1.85 -12.85
CA ALA A 2 -1.92 -2.54 -11.61
C ALA A 2 -0.40 -2.81 -11.46
N SER A 3 0.27 -3.17 -12.56
CA SER A 3 1.71 -3.48 -12.59
C SER A 3 2.60 -2.30 -12.16
N VAL A 4 2.26 -1.07 -12.59
CA VAL A 4 3.04 0.12 -12.25
C VAL A 4 2.96 0.42 -10.75
N VAL A 5 1.76 0.34 -10.18
CA VAL A 5 1.54 0.56 -8.74
C VAL A 5 2.20 -0.53 -7.91
N GLY A 6 2.09 -1.79 -8.32
CA GLY A 6 2.78 -2.91 -7.68
C GLY A 6 4.30 -2.75 -7.68
N PHE A 7 4.88 -2.34 -8.81
CA PHE A 7 6.30 -2.05 -8.92
C PHE A 7 6.75 -0.92 -7.99
N LEU A 8 5.97 0.18 -7.93
CA LEU A 8 6.27 1.32 -7.07
C LEU A 8 6.20 0.93 -5.58
N LYS A 9 5.15 0.21 -5.18
CA LYS A 9 4.99 -0.31 -3.81
C LYS A 9 6.13 -1.26 -3.44
N GLY A 10 6.55 -2.15 -4.34
CA GLY A 10 7.65 -3.09 -4.10
C GLY A 10 9.02 -2.42 -3.95
N LYS A 11 9.38 -1.50 -4.86
CA LYS A 11 10.68 -0.79 -4.78
C LYS A 11 10.76 0.12 -3.56
N SER A 12 9.68 0.84 -3.24
CA SER A 12 9.63 1.71 -2.08
C SER A 12 9.69 0.92 -0.76
N ALA A 13 9.02 -0.23 -0.67
CA ALA A 13 9.13 -1.12 0.51
C ALA A 13 10.58 -1.57 0.76
N ILE A 14 11.31 -1.96 -0.30
CA ILE A 14 12.73 -2.34 -0.18
C ILE A 14 13.58 -1.14 0.26
N ALA A 15 13.32 0.05 -0.30
CA ALA A 15 14.07 1.26 0.05
C ALA A 15 13.83 1.66 1.52
N ILE A 16 12.59 1.66 1.98
CA ILE A 16 12.21 1.99 3.36
C ILE A 16 12.87 1.02 4.33
N ALA A 17 12.79 -0.29 4.07
CA ALA A 17 13.35 -1.29 4.97
C ALA A 17 14.89 -1.21 5.05
N ARG A 18 15.57 -0.88 3.94
CA ARG A 18 17.03 -0.64 3.94
C ARG A 18 17.43 0.61 4.70
N GLN A 19 16.66 1.69 4.56
CA GLN A 19 17.02 3.00 5.10
C GLN A 19 16.64 3.18 6.57
N PHE A 20 15.50 2.65 6.99
CA PHE A 20 14.93 2.93 8.32
C PHE A 20 14.90 1.72 9.25
N SER A 21 14.95 0.50 8.72
CA SER A 21 14.91 -0.72 9.55
C SER A 21 16.28 -1.39 9.70
N GLY A 22 17.33 -0.88 9.04
CA GLY A 22 18.69 -1.45 9.07
C GLY A 22 18.80 -2.86 8.49
N LYS A 23 17.71 -3.37 7.89
CA LYS A 23 17.64 -4.73 7.33
C LYS A 23 18.16 -4.71 5.90
N GLN A 24 19.26 -5.42 5.66
CA GLN A 24 19.85 -5.54 4.31
C GLN A 24 19.32 -6.75 3.52
N ARG A 25 18.75 -7.77 4.21
CA ARG A 25 18.27 -9.04 3.64
C ARG A 25 17.05 -9.58 4.42
N ASN A 26 16.27 -10.46 3.78
CA ASN A 26 15.13 -11.21 4.34
C ASN A 26 13.99 -10.33 4.93
N PHE A 27 13.28 -9.60 4.06
CA PHE A 27 12.12 -8.76 4.39
C PHE A 27 10.83 -9.55 4.60
N ASN A 28 10.87 -10.63 5.39
CA ASN A 28 9.71 -11.49 5.56
C ASN A 28 8.79 -10.94 6.67
N GLY A 29 7.53 -10.63 6.31
CA GLY A 29 6.47 -10.28 7.26
C GLY A 29 6.20 -8.78 7.46
N GLU A 30 6.99 -7.88 6.88
CA GLU A 30 6.77 -6.42 6.98
C GLU A 30 5.88 -5.91 5.83
N ASN A 31 4.70 -5.39 6.17
CA ASN A 31 3.79 -4.77 5.21
C ASN A 31 3.83 -3.25 5.37
N PHE A 32 4.51 -2.56 4.45
CA PHE A 32 4.59 -1.09 4.45
C PHE A 32 3.39 -0.40 3.79
N TRP A 33 2.64 -1.16 2.98
CA TRP A 33 1.52 -0.63 2.21
C TRP A 33 0.32 -1.56 2.35
N ALA A 34 -0.89 -0.98 2.36
CA ALA A 34 -2.13 -1.76 2.30
C ALA A 34 -2.21 -2.58 1.01
N ARG A 35 -2.97 -3.68 0.99
CA ARG A 35 -3.10 -4.54 -0.20
C ARG A 35 -3.69 -3.80 -1.41
N GLY A 36 -4.63 -2.88 -1.18
CA GLY A 36 -5.29 -2.12 -2.24
C GLY A 36 -4.45 -0.98 -2.84
N TYR A 37 -4.98 -0.42 -3.93
CA TYR A 37 -4.62 0.91 -4.41
C TYR A 37 -5.84 1.57 -5.09
N ALA A 38 -5.87 2.90 -5.14
CA ALA A 38 -6.88 3.68 -5.85
C ALA A 38 -6.21 4.56 -6.91
N VAL A 39 -6.80 4.66 -8.10
CA VAL A 39 -6.33 5.50 -9.21
C VAL A 39 -7.52 6.19 -9.85
N SER A 40 -7.43 7.49 -10.10
CA SER A 40 -8.38 8.27 -10.88
C SER A 40 -7.63 9.01 -11.97
N THR A 41 -8.14 8.96 -13.19
CA THR A 41 -7.53 9.60 -14.37
C THR A 41 -7.87 11.09 -14.46
N VAL A 42 -8.84 11.57 -13.68
CA VAL A 42 -9.25 12.98 -13.55
C VAL A 42 -9.69 13.21 -12.09
N GLY A 43 -9.38 14.39 -11.52
CA GLY A 43 -9.48 14.76 -10.09
C GLY A 43 -10.33 13.88 -9.16
N PHE A 44 -9.69 13.30 -8.14
CA PHE A 44 -10.38 12.57 -7.08
C PHE A 44 -11.27 13.52 -6.26
N GLU A 45 -12.56 13.25 -6.22
CA GLU A 45 -13.47 13.83 -5.24
C GLU A 45 -13.04 13.37 -3.83
N LEU A 46 -12.86 14.32 -2.91
CA LEU A 46 -12.35 14.07 -1.56
C LEU A 46 -13.15 12.99 -0.81
N GLU A 47 -14.46 12.91 -1.07
CA GLU A 47 -15.34 11.90 -0.51
C GLU A 47 -15.01 10.49 -0.98
N ALA A 48 -14.64 10.31 -2.25
CA ALA A 48 -14.26 9.01 -2.80
C ALA A 48 -12.98 8.48 -2.16
N VAL A 49 -11.99 9.36 -1.92
CA VAL A 49 -10.74 8.98 -1.21
C VAL A 49 -11.03 8.60 0.23
N ARG A 50 -11.85 9.41 0.93
CA ARG A 50 -12.24 9.11 2.33
C ARG A 50 -12.99 7.78 2.44
N ARG A 51 -13.92 7.52 1.51
CA ARG A 51 -14.64 6.25 1.45
C ARG A 51 -13.68 5.09 1.22
N TYR A 52 -12.77 5.22 0.25
CA TYR A 52 -11.77 4.21 -0.05
C TYR A 52 -10.88 3.87 1.17
N ILE A 53 -10.40 4.89 1.89
CA ILE A 53 -9.60 4.67 3.12
C ILE A 53 -10.42 3.91 4.17
N ARG A 54 -11.67 4.32 4.42
CA ARG A 54 -12.55 3.67 5.40
C ARG A 54 -12.82 2.21 5.05
N GLU A 55 -13.08 1.92 3.78
CA GLU A 55 -13.29 0.56 3.27
C GLU A 55 -12.02 -0.29 3.42
N GLN A 56 -10.84 0.27 3.14
CA GLN A 56 -9.56 -0.39 3.37
C GLN A 56 -9.38 -0.74 4.86
N GLU A 57 -9.66 0.19 5.78
CA GLU A 57 -9.53 -0.04 7.22
C GLU A 57 -10.48 -1.14 7.73
N ILE A 58 -11.70 -1.21 7.19
CA ILE A 58 -12.66 -2.27 7.54
C ILE A 58 -12.17 -3.62 7.01
N ALA A 59 -11.72 -3.68 5.75
CA ALA A 59 -11.20 -4.89 5.14
C ALA A 59 -9.96 -5.44 5.86
N ASP A 60 -9.10 -4.56 6.39
CA ASP A 60 -7.91 -4.94 7.14
C ASP A 60 -8.24 -5.48 8.55
N LYS A 61 -9.23 -4.88 9.24
CA LYS A 61 -9.72 -5.36 10.54
C LYS A 61 -10.48 -6.69 10.45
N GLY A 62 -11.05 -7.01 9.29
CA GLY A 62 -11.84 -8.21 9.04
C GLY A 62 -11.05 -9.51 8.91
N GLY A 63 -9.71 -9.47 8.92
CA GLY A 63 -8.86 -10.67 9.02
C GLY A 63 -9.01 -11.71 7.91
N GLN A 64 -9.58 -11.37 6.75
CA GLN A 64 -9.53 -12.24 5.57
C GLN A 64 -8.17 -12.07 4.88
N PHE A 65 -7.20 -12.81 5.39
CA PHE A 65 -5.99 -13.20 4.67
C PHE A 65 -6.28 -14.42 3.80
#